data_AF-A0A7Y2XNC6-F1
#
_entry.id   AF-A0A7Y2XNC6-F1
#
_cell.length_a   1.000
_cell.length_b   1.000
_cell.length_c   1.000
_cell.angle_alpha   90.00
_cell.angle_beta   90.00
_cell.angle_gamma   90.00
#
_symmetry.space_group_name_H-M   'P 1'
#
loop_
_entity.id
_entity.type
_entity.pdbx_description
1 polymer ?
#
loop_
_entity_poly.entity_id
_entity_poly.type
_entity_poly.pdbx_seq_one_letter_code
_entity_poly.pdbx_strand_id
1 'polypeptide(L)'
;VYFMQGQESMLVTFCDALDIAHDGKGQVEGDLPENLDADKLQQAIDNLLEKNDPALVALYLHTFNLQTPDGWSSLAVALESDERLKLS
;
A
#
# COMPACT_ATOMS: atom_id res chain seq x y z
N VAL A 1 -6.84 -0.25 -13.52
CA VAL A 1 -8.03 -0.79 -12.81
C VAL A 1 -7.85 -2.26 -12.45
N TYR A 2 -7.49 -3.17 -13.37
CA TYR A 2 -7.42 -4.62 -13.06
C TYR A 2 -6.32 -5.10 -12.10
N PHE A 3 -5.16 -4.43 -12.04
CA PHE A 3 -4.04 -4.90 -11.21
C PHE A 3 -4.38 -4.90 -9.72
N MET A 4 -4.79 -3.76 -9.17
CA MET A 4 -5.13 -3.64 -7.75
C MET A 4 -6.31 -4.53 -7.35
N GLN A 5 -7.33 -4.63 -8.21
CA GLN A 5 -8.46 -5.52 -8.00
C GLN A 5 -8.03 -6.99 -7.91
N GLY A 6 -7.01 -7.40 -8.67
CA GLY A 6 -6.45 -8.76 -8.60
C GLY A 6 -5.58 -9.02 -7.35
N GLN A 7 -5.25 -8.00 -6.56
CA GLN A 7 -4.41 -8.08 -5.36
C GLN A 7 -5.24 -7.91 -4.08
N GLU A 8 -6.41 -8.55 -4.00
CA GLU A 8 -7.35 -8.42 -2.87
C GLU A 8 -6.68 -8.70 -1.52
N SER A 9 -5.86 -9.76 -1.43
CA SER A 9 -5.16 -10.14 -0.20
C SER A 9 -4.15 -9.09 0.27
N MET A 10 -3.45 -8.45 -0.67
CA MET A 10 -2.51 -7.36 -0.38
C MET A 10 -3.28 -6.11 0.08
N LEU A 11 -4.41 -5.82 -0.56
CA LEU A 11 -5.26 -4.70 -0.18
C LEU A 11 -5.81 -4.85 1.25
N VAL A 12 -6.37 -6.01 1.57
CA VAL A 12 -6.86 -6.29 2.92
C VAL A 12 -5.71 -6.16 3.93
N THR A 13 -4.57 -6.81 3.67
CA THR A 13 -3.40 -6.76 4.57
C THR A 13 -2.91 -5.33 4.80
N PHE A 14 -2.85 -4.52 3.73
CA PHE A 14 -2.36 -3.15 3.79
C PHE A 14 -3.35 -2.22 4.49
N CYS A 15 -4.63 -2.31 4.15
CA CYS A 15 -5.67 -1.44 4.69
C CYS A 15 -5.98 -1.79 6.16
N ASP A 16 -6.05 -3.07 6.54
CA ASP A 16 -6.21 -3.50 7.94
C ASP A 16 -5.09 -2.95 8.82
N ALA A 17 -3.84 -2.99 8.36
CA ALA A 17 -2.70 -2.47 9.13
C ALA A 17 -2.72 -0.95 9.32
N LEU A 18 -3.38 -0.24 8.41
CA LEU A 18 -3.52 1.23 8.42
C LEU A 18 -4.85 1.71 9.01
N ASP A 19 -5.71 0.80 9.45
CA ASP A 19 -7.09 1.07 9.86
C ASP A 19 -7.92 1.80 8.77
N ILE A 20 -7.70 1.45 7.50
CA ILE A 20 -8.44 1.96 6.34
C ILE A 20 -9.60 1.02 6.05
N ALA A 21 -10.83 1.55 5.99
CA ALA A 21 -12.00 0.75 5.64
C ALA A 21 -11.95 0.26 4.19
N HIS A 22 -12.29 -1.01 3.95
CA HIS A 22 -12.25 -1.62 2.62
C HIS A 22 -13.35 -2.67 2.44
N ASP A 23 -13.71 -2.94 1.19
CA ASP A 23 -14.80 -3.87 0.83
C ASP A 23 -14.34 -5.35 0.79
N GLY A 24 -13.02 -5.57 0.93
CA GLY A 24 -12.40 -6.89 0.89
C GLY A 24 -12.28 -7.49 -0.52
N LYS A 25 -12.60 -6.72 -1.57
CA LYS A 25 -12.55 -7.11 -3.00
C LYS A 25 -11.61 -6.22 -3.81
N GLY A 26 -10.56 -5.74 -3.15
CA GLY A 26 -9.56 -4.89 -3.80
C GLY A 26 -10.00 -3.43 -3.96
N GLN A 27 -10.97 -2.95 -3.18
CA GLN A 27 -11.40 -1.56 -3.18
C GLN A 27 -11.51 -0.98 -1.75
N VAL A 28 -11.04 0.26 -1.58
CA VAL A 28 -11.23 1.04 -0.35
C VAL A 28 -12.66 1.57 -0.30
N GLU A 29 -13.28 1.53 0.88
CA GLU A 29 -14.61 2.10 1.09
C GLU A 29 -14.54 3.55 1.55
N GLY A 30 -15.33 4.42 0.93
CA GLY A 30 -15.40 5.84 1.28
C GLY A 30 -14.20 6.65 0.83
N ASP A 31 -13.90 7.71 1.57
CA ASP A 31 -12.79 8.61 1.27
C ASP A 31 -11.48 8.05 1.84
N LEU A 32 -10.44 8.10 1.02
CA LEU A 32 -9.08 7.79 1.43
C LEU A 32 -8.59 8.81 2.48
N PRO A 33 -7.80 8.39 3.48
CA PRO A 33 -7.27 9.30 4.49
C PRO A 33 -6.34 10.32 3.85
N GLU A 34 -6.30 11.55 4.39
CA GLU A 34 -5.37 12.59 3.90
C GLU A 34 -3.91 12.26 4.23
N ASN A 35 -3.66 11.53 5.32
CA ASN A 35 -2.33 11.19 5.81
C ASN A 35 -2.29 9.73 6.28
N LEU A 36 -1.14 9.06 6.08
CA LEU A 36 -0.86 7.75 6.65
C LEU A 36 0.08 7.90 7.83
N ASP A 37 -0.27 7.25 8.94
CA ASP A 37 0.61 7.11 10.10
C ASP A 37 1.88 6.32 9.71
N ALA A 38 3.05 6.90 9.98
CA ALA A 38 4.33 6.35 9.50
C ALA A 38 4.69 5.01 10.17
N ASP A 39 4.36 4.84 11.45
CA ASP A 39 4.66 3.61 12.19
C ASP A 39 3.77 2.47 11.70
N LYS A 40 2.47 2.75 11.51
CA LYS A 40 1.53 1.78 10.92
C LYS A 40 1.89 1.45 9.48
N LEU A 41 2.31 2.45 8.71
CA LEU A 41 2.73 2.24 7.33
C LEU A 41 3.95 1.30 7.26
N GLN A 42 4.95 1.51 8.10
CA GLN A 42 6.11 0.63 8.14
C GLN A 42 5.71 -0.80 8.49
N GLN A 43 4.82 -0.97 9.48
CA GLN A 43 4.29 -2.28 9.83
C GLN A 43 3.50 -2.92 8.68
N ALA A 44 2.70 -2.14 7.96
CA ALA A 44 1.95 -2.60 6.79
C ALA A 44 2.88 -3.09 5.67
N ILE A 45 3.96 -2.35 5.40
CA ILE A 45 4.99 -2.73 4.42
C ILE A 45 5.66 -4.03 4.82
N ASP A 46 6.06 -4.17 6.08
CA ASP A 46 6.70 -5.40 6.57
C ASP A 46 5.76 -6.61 6.45
N ASN A 47 4.49 -6.46 6.83
CA ASN A 47 3.47 -7.51 6.68
C ASN A 47 3.26 -7.95 5.23
N LEU A 48 3.35 -7.02 4.27
CA LEU A 48 3.25 -7.33 2.84
C LEU A 48 4.49 -8.10 2.36
N LEU A 49 5.68 -7.67 2.74
CA LEU A 49 6.95 -8.28 2.35
C LEU A 49 7.15 -9.69 2.93
N GLU A 50 6.55 -10.00 4.07
CA GLU A 50 6.58 -11.36 4.65
C GLU A 50 5.89 -12.41 3.77
N LYS A 51 4.89 -12.01 2.97
CA LYS A 51 3.99 -12.93 2.26
C LYS A 51 4.08 -12.82 0.74
N ASN A 52 4.76 -11.80 0.23
CA ASN A 52 4.75 -11.47 -1.20
C ASN A 52 6.16 -11.18 -1.71
N ASP A 53 6.33 -11.29 -3.03
CA ASP A 53 7.58 -10.90 -3.68
C ASP A 53 7.82 -9.38 -3.53
N PRO A 54 9.05 -8.94 -3.18
CA PRO A 54 9.34 -7.52 -2.99
C PRO A 54 9.02 -6.63 -4.20
N ALA A 55 9.24 -7.12 -5.43
CA ALA A 55 8.90 -6.34 -6.63
C ALA A 55 7.38 -6.23 -6.82
N LEU A 56 6.62 -7.26 -6.44
CA LEU A 56 5.15 -7.19 -6.41
C LEU A 56 4.67 -6.18 -5.36
N VAL A 57 5.27 -6.18 -4.16
CA VAL A 57 4.95 -5.19 -3.11
C VAL A 57 5.28 -3.78 -3.56
N ALA A 58 6.46 -3.56 -4.13
CA ALA A 58 6.86 -2.28 -4.69
C ALA A 58 5.84 -1.78 -5.74
N LEU A 59 5.50 -2.61 -6.73
CA LEU A 59 4.53 -2.26 -7.76
C LEU A 59 3.15 -1.96 -7.17
N TYR A 60 2.71 -2.75 -6.19
CA TYR A 60 1.45 -2.54 -5.48
C TYR A 60 1.42 -1.19 -4.78
N LEU A 61 2.43 -0.87 -3.97
CA LEU A 61 2.52 0.37 -3.20
C LEU A 61 2.67 1.60 -4.10
N HIS A 62 3.48 1.52 -5.16
CA HIS A 62 3.54 2.56 -6.18
C HIS A 62 2.17 2.81 -6.81
N THR A 63 1.45 1.74 -7.17
CA THR A 63 0.11 1.87 -7.76
C THR A 63 -0.90 2.43 -6.76
N PHE A 64 -0.83 2.00 -5.49
CA PHE A 64 -1.70 2.50 -4.42
C PHE A 64 -1.48 4.00 -4.22
N ASN A 65 -0.23 4.47 -4.23
CA ASN A 65 0.10 5.88 -4.07
C ASN A 65 -0.46 6.79 -5.18
N LEU A 66 -0.85 6.23 -6.34
CA LEU A 66 -1.49 6.98 -7.42
C LEU A 66 -3.00 7.21 -7.20
N GLN A 67 -3.58 6.64 -6.13
CA GLN A 67 -5.00 6.82 -5.83
C GLN A 67 -5.33 8.21 -5.28
N THR A 68 -4.33 8.95 -4.79
CA THR A 68 -4.45 10.37 -4.44
C THR A 68 -3.63 11.21 -5.43
N PRO A 69 -4.06 12.45 -5.77
CA PRO A 69 -3.39 13.27 -6.77
C PRO A 69 -1.90 13.50 -6.51
N ASP A 70 -1.52 13.65 -5.24
CA ASP A 70 -0.14 13.94 -4.82
C ASP A 70 0.53 12.73 -4.12
N GLY A 71 -0.17 11.60 -4.00
CA GLY A 71 0.26 10.50 -3.14
C GLY A 71 0.22 10.87 -1.65
N TRP A 72 0.71 9.96 -0.82
CA TRP A 72 1.00 10.22 0.59
C TRP A 72 2.48 10.46 0.78
N SER A 73 2.84 11.54 1.48
CA SER A 73 4.24 11.89 1.74
C SER A 73 4.98 10.76 2.49
N SER A 74 4.34 10.12 3.47
CA SER A 74 4.93 9.00 4.20
C SER A 74 5.16 7.77 3.31
N LEU A 75 4.25 7.47 2.39
CA LEU A 75 4.40 6.38 1.42
C LEU A 75 5.48 6.67 0.39
N ALA A 76 5.57 7.90 -0.12
CA ALA A 76 6.63 8.32 -1.02
C ALA A 76 8.02 8.17 -0.37
N VAL A 77 8.18 8.61 0.88
CA VAL A 77 9.42 8.45 1.63
C VAL A 77 9.77 6.98 1.82
N ALA A 78 8.79 6.11 2.13
CA ALA A 78 9.05 4.67 2.26
C ALA A 78 9.52 4.04 0.95
N LEU A 79 8.87 4.38 -0.18
CA LEU A 79 9.23 3.90 -1.52
C LEU A 79 10.64 4.34 -1.95
N GLU A 80 11.11 5.52 -1.52
CA GLU A 80 12.45 6.02 -1.84
C GLU A 80 13.54 5.47 -0.92
N SER A 81 13.22 5.30 0.37
CA SER A 81 14.21 4.98 1.42
C SER A 81 14.37 3.49 1.68
N ASP A 82 13.33 2.68 1.45
CA ASP A 82 13.38 1.24 1.65
C ASP A 82 13.93 0.54 0.41
N GLU A 83 15.16 0.03 0.50
CA GLU A 83 15.82 -0.72 -0.58
C GLU A 83 15.00 -1.94 -1.05
N ARG A 84 14.14 -2.51 -0.19
CA ARG A 84 13.27 -3.65 -0.53
C ARG A 84 12.14 -3.25 -1.50
N LEU A 85 11.83 -1.95 -1.57
CA LEU A 85 10.74 -1.41 -2.39
C LEU A 85 11.20 -0.81 -3.72
N LYS A 86 12.48 -0.94 -4.08
CA LYS A 86 12.99 -0.44 -5.36
C LYS A 86 12.57 -1.33 -6.52
N LEU A 87 11.92 -0.74 -7.52
CA LEU A 87 11.68 -1.37 -8.81
C LEU A 87 13.00 -1.43 -9.59
N SER A 88 13.65 -2.60 -9.56
CA SER A 88 14.91 -2.88 -10.27
C SER A 88 14.69 -3.35 -11.70
#